data_AF-A0A7S7NR54-F1
#
_entry.id   AF-A0A7S7NR54-F1
#
_cell.length_a   1.000
_cell.length_b   1.000
_cell.length_c   1.000
_cell.angle_alpha   90.00
_cell.angle_beta   90.00
_cell.angle_gamma   90.00
#
_symmetry.space_group_name_H-M   'P 1'
#
loop_
_entity.id
_entity.type
_entity.pdbx_description
1 polymer ?
#
loop_
_entity_poly.entity_id
_entity_poly.type
_entity_poly.pdbx_seq_one_letter_code
_entity_poly.pdbx_strand_id
1 'polypeptide(L)'
;MIGKCETFIRMALVLSVLAGLAMAQSTINGAVTDITTVTGSPLSITGNNSTARLGSTTIVRSTINGALTDITTATASPMTIVGNGSNARIGSIDVENSTVNGAITNITTATASPISIVGNSSTGYIGGASVLNSTLNGAITSITTASESPISIVGNNSSGSIGGVTVQNARINGAVTDITTATASPISIVGNGSSASVGGTAVTGSTVNGALTNITTVTGSPVTILGNRSVGVIGGIIAK
;
A
#
# COMPACT_ATOMS: atom_id res chain seq x y z
N MET A 1 30.63 -30.93 3.10
CA MET A 1 30.44 -29.57 2.56
C MET A 1 29.03 -29.10 2.85
N ILE A 2 28.89 -27.95 3.51
CA ILE A 2 27.70 -27.09 3.68
C ILE A 2 26.34 -27.81 3.55
N GLY A 3 25.75 -28.19 4.68
CA GLY A 3 24.38 -28.67 4.73
C GLY A 3 23.40 -27.56 4.32
N LYS A 4 22.39 -27.92 3.52
CA LYS A 4 21.27 -27.01 3.22
C LYS A 4 20.50 -26.72 4.50
N CYS A 5 20.62 -25.50 5.02
CA CYS A 5 19.70 -25.01 6.05
C CYS A 5 18.43 -24.52 5.36
N GLU A 6 17.44 -25.40 5.24
CA GLU A 6 16.09 -25.00 4.84
C GLU A 6 15.43 -24.28 6.02
N THR A 7 15.63 -22.96 6.09
CA THR A 7 14.99 -22.12 7.10
C THR A 7 13.50 -21.98 6.79
N PHE A 8 12.71 -22.96 7.21
CA PHE A 8 11.26 -22.83 7.32
C PHE A 8 10.92 -21.79 8.39
N ILE A 9 10.75 -20.52 7.99
CA ILE A 9 10.29 -19.46 8.91
C ILE A 9 8.80 -19.70 9.22
N ARG A 10 8.54 -20.56 10.20
CA ARG A 10 7.25 -20.65 10.90
C ARG A 10 7.18 -19.52 11.92
N MET A 11 6.84 -18.32 11.47
CA MET A 11 6.72 -17.17 12.36
C MET A 11 5.49 -17.32 13.26
N ALA A 12 5.69 -17.28 14.57
CA ALA A 12 4.62 -17.34 15.54
C ALA A 12 3.89 -15.98 15.60
N LEU A 13 2.55 -16.03 15.63
CA LEU A 13 1.69 -14.86 15.78
C LEU A 13 1.87 -14.26 17.19
N VAL A 14 2.66 -13.20 17.31
CA VAL A 14 2.70 -12.37 18.52
C VAL A 14 1.56 -11.35 18.41
N LEU A 15 0.59 -11.46 19.32
CA LEU A 15 -0.54 -10.53 19.40
C LEU A 15 -0.11 -9.18 20.00
N SER A 16 0.49 -8.34 19.15
CA SER A 16 0.52 -6.89 19.30
C SER A 16 0.06 -6.26 17.99
N VAL A 17 -0.60 -5.11 18.04
CA VAL A 17 -1.37 -4.53 16.92
C VAL A 17 -0.45 -4.03 15.79
N LEU A 18 0.00 -4.96 14.95
CA LEU A 18 0.78 -4.78 13.71
C LEU A 18 0.52 -6.01 12.82
N ALA A 19 -0.62 -6.02 12.12
CA ALA A 19 -1.03 -7.18 11.32
C ALA A 19 -0.43 -7.16 9.91
N GLY A 20 0.90 -7.11 9.76
CA GLY A 20 1.52 -7.10 8.43
C GLY A 20 2.96 -7.61 8.42
N LEU A 21 3.33 -8.33 7.35
CA LEU A 21 4.64 -8.93 7.17
C LEU A 21 5.73 -7.89 6.87
N ALA A 22 6.86 -7.98 7.57
CA ALA A 22 8.05 -7.20 7.28
C ALA A 22 9.29 -8.12 7.21
N MET A 23 10.07 -8.00 6.14
CA MET A 23 11.27 -8.82 5.91
C MET A 23 12.45 -7.94 5.50
N ALA A 24 13.60 -8.16 6.13
CA ALA A 24 14.82 -7.42 5.85
C ALA A 24 16.01 -8.37 5.67
N GLN A 25 16.93 -8.03 4.77
CA GLN A 25 18.24 -8.68 4.63
C GLN A 25 18.18 -10.21 4.43
N SER A 26 17.11 -10.71 3.81
CA SER A 26 16.77 -12.13 3.76
C SER A 26 16.88 -12.71 2.35
N THR A 27 17.14 -14.02 2.25
CA THR A 27 17.01 -14.78 0.99
C THR A 27 15.95 -15.86 1.19
N ILE A 28 14.91 -15.86 0.35
CA ILE A 28 13.78 -16.77 0.46
C ILE A 28 13.67 -17.60 -0.82
N ASN A 29 13.78 -18.91 -0.68
CA ASN A 29 13.72 -19.86 -1.78
C ASN A 29 12.29 -20.40 -1.96
N GLY A 30 11.37 -19.50 -2.32
CA GLY A 30 9.96 -19.81 -2.51
C GLY A 30 9.10 -18.55 -2.59
N ALA A 31 7.78 -18.75 -2.63
CA ALA A 31 6.82 -17.65 -2.57
C ALA A 31 6.69 -17.09 -1.15
N VAL A 32 6.36 -15.80 -1.06
CA VAL A 32 5.96 -15.09 0.16
C VAL A 32 4.50 -14.70 0.03
N THR A 33 3.69 -15.05 1.02
CA THR A 33 2.26 -14.76 1.04
C THR A 33 1.86 -14.25 2.42
N ASP A 34 1.33 -13.04 2.50
CA ASP A 34 0.63 -12.50 3.66
C ASP A 34 -0.89 -12.51 3.39
N ILE A 35 -1.68 -12.93 4.37
CA ILE A 35 -3.15 -12.95 4.30
C ILE A 35 -3.70 -12.43 5.62
N THR A 36 -4.33 -11.26 5.58
CA THR A 36 -4.94 -10.62 6.73
C THR A 36 -6.44 -10.43 6.51
N THR A 37 -7.25 -10.93 7.45
CA THR A 37 -8.71 -10.70 7.48
C THR A 37 -9.09 -10.15 8.84
N VAL A 38 -9.74 -8.98 8.86
CA VAL A 38 -10.09 -8.24 10.08
C VAL A 38 -11.53 -7.76 10.00
N THR A 39 -12.30 -7.98 11.06
CA THR A 39 -13.70 -7.57 11.17
C THR A 39 -13.94 -6.86 12.51
N GLY A 40 -14.67 -5.74 12.50
CA GLY A 40 -15.15 -5.08 13.71
C GLY A 40 -14.04 -4.59 14.65
N SER A 41 -12.86 -4.26 14.12
CA SER A 41 -11.66 -3.96 14.91
C SER A 41 -11.24 -2.49 14.76
N PRO A 42 -11.87 -1.56 15.49
CA PRO A 42 -11.53 -0.14 15.45
C PRO A 42 -10.15 0.12 16.08
N LEU A 43 -9.35 0.99 15.46
CA LEU A 43 -8.05 1.43 15.97
C LEU A 43 -8.02 2.96 16.19
N SER A 44 -7.42 3.41 17.29
CA SER A 44 -7.26 4.84 17.60
C SER A 44 -5.88 5.11 18.22
N ILE A 45 -5.19 6.15 17.75
CA ILE A 45 -3.83 6.52 18.17
C ILE A 45 -3.71 8.04 18.37
N THR A 46 -2.99 8.46 19.41
CA THR A 46 -2.71 9.88 19.70
C THR A 46 -1.22 10.11 19.97
N GLY A 47 -0.53 10.80 19.05
CA GLY A 47 0.67 11.59 19.34
C GLY A 47 2.05 10.90 19.28
N ASN A 48 2.89 11.40 18.37
CA ASN A 48 4.31 11.09 18.11
C ASN A 48 4.59 9.75 17.38
N ASN A 49 5.27 9.85 16.22
CA ASN A 49 5.77 8.77 15.33
C ASN A 49 4.82 7.56 15.15
N SER A 50 3.69 7.73 14.46
CA SER A 50 2.53 6.82 14.54
C SER A 50 2.35 5.86 13.35
N THR A 51 1.84 4.66 13.64
CA THR A 51 1.43 3.65 12.66
C THR A 51 0.19 2.88 13.13
N ALA A 52 -0.86 2.81 12.30
CA ALA A 52 -1.95 1.82 12.38
C ALA A 52 -1.95 0.99 11.08
N ARG A 53 -2.03 -0.35 11.18
CA ARG A 53 -1.83 -1.24 10.03
C ARG A 53 -2.67 -2.50 10.12
N LEU A 54 -3.58 -2.66 9.16
CA LEU A 54 -4.32 -3.88 8.87
C LEU A 54 -3.77 -4.45 7.56
N GLY A 55 -3.07 -5.58 7.61
CA GLY A 55 -2.41 -6.16 6.44
C GLY A 55 -1.16 -5.40 6.00
N SER A 56 -0.83 -5.56 4.72
CA SER A 56 0.36 -5.03 4.04
C SER A 56 1.66 -5.79 4.33
N THR A 57 2.48 -5.93 3.29
CA THR A 57 3.79 -6.58 3.27
C THR A 57 4.90 -5.59 2.92
N THR A 58 6.06 -5.69 3.57
CA THR A 58 7.22 -4.81 3.34
C THR A 58 8.51 -5.62 3.23
N ILE A 59 9.22 -5.52 2.10
CA ILE A 59 10.44 -6.28 1.77
C ILE A 59 11.61 -5.31 1.53
N VAL A 60 12.68 -5.41 2.32
CA VAL A 60 13.83 -4.51 2.25
C VAL A 60 15.14 -5.28 2.11
N ARG A 61 16.04 -4.86 1.20
CA ARG A 61 17.40 -5.44 1.05
C ARG A 61 17.41 -6.98 0.92
N SER A 62 16.42 -7.57 0.26
CA SER A 62 16.16 -9.01 0.28
C SER A 62 16.10 -9.62 -1.14
N THR A 63 16.24 -10.95 -1.22
CA THR A 63 16.06 -11.73 -2.46
C THR A 63 14.93 -12.72 -2.27
N ILE A 64 13.87 -12.60 -3.07
CA ILE A 64 12.71 -13.51 -3.07
C ILE A 64 12.75 -14.34 -4.36
N ASN A 65 12.97 -15.64 -4.25
CA ASN A 65 12.99 -16.57 -5.39
C ASN A 65 11.61 -17.21 -5.60
N GLY A 66 10.60 -16.35 -5.79
CA GLY A 66 9.21 -16.74 -5.99
C GLY A 66 8.29 -15.51 -6.05
N ALA A 67 6.97 -15.75 -6.10
CA ALA A 67 5.97 -14.69 -6.08
C ALA A 67 5.86 -14.04 -4.68
N LEU A 68 5.43 -12.77 -4.65
CA LEU A 68 5.15 -12.01 -3.44
C LEU A 68 3.68 -11.58 -3.47
N THR A 69 2.89 -12.07 -2.52
CA THR A 69 1.43 -11.86 -2.47
C THR A 69 1.00 -11.27 -1.13
N ASP A 70 0.15 -10.26 -1.17
CA ASP A 70 -0.56 -9.70 -0.01
C ASP A 70 -2.06 -9.74 -0.28
N ILE A 71 -2.84 -10.32 0.64
CA ILE A 71 -4.30 -10.34 0.56
C ILE A 71 -4.84 -9.77 1.87
N THR A 72 -5.38 -8.56 1.80
CA THR A 72 -5.94 -7.85 2.95
C THR A 72 -7.45 -7.66 2.79
N THR A 73 -8.24 -8.11 3.77
CA THR A 73 -9.69 -7.85 3.87
C THR A 73 -10.00 -7.19 5.21
N ALA A 74 -10.54 -5.98 5.21
CA ALA A 74 -10.97 -5.25 6.39
C ALA A 74 -12.46 -4.89 6.31
N THR A 75 -13.24 -5.25 7.32
CA THR A 75 -14.67 -4.94 7.42
C THR A 75 -14.97 -4.23 8.74
N ALA A 76 -15.73 -3.13 8.71
CA ALA A 76 -16.15 -2.39 9.90
C ALA A 76 -14.99 -2.07 10.88
N SER A 77 -13.81 -1.75 10.34
CA SER A 77 -12.55 -1.60 11.10
C SER A 77 -11.98 -0.19 10.89
N PRO A 78 -12.61 0.85 11.46
CA PRO A 78 -12.20 2.24 11.29
C PRO A 78 -10.86 2.51 11.97
N MET A 79 -10.05 3.40 11.39
CA MET A 79 -8.78 3.84 11.97
C MET A 79 -8.77 5.35 12.19
N THR A 80 -8.40 5.79 13.38
CA THR A 80 -8.26 7.22 13.73
C THR A 80 -6.86 7.52 14.26
N ILE A 81 -6.22 8.59 13.78
CA ILE A 81 -4.93 9.06 14.28
C ILE A 81 -4.96 10.57 14.54
N VAL A 82 -4.41 11.01 15.66
CA VAL A 82 -4.08 12.41 15.94
C VAL A 82 -2.56 12.51 16.05
N GLY A 83 -1.90 13.26 15.15
CA GLY A 83 -0.45 13.25 14.93
C GLY A 83 0.38 13.85 16.07
N ASN A 84 1.71 13.93 16.02
CA ASN A 84 2.70 13.70 14.95
C ASN A 84 3.07 12.20 14.78
N GLY A 85 3.97 11.75 13.90
CA GLY A 85 3.93 11.90 12.45
C GLY A 85 3.51 10.55 11.86
N SER A 86 2.48 10.52 11.01
CA SER A 86 1.47 9.43 11.06
C SER A 86 1.33 8.56 9.81
N ASN A 87 0.92 7.31 10.01
CA ASN A 87 0.60 6.34 8.94
C ASN A 87 -0.61 5.48 9.34
N ALA A 88 -1.62 5.37 8.48
CA ALA A 88 -2.75 4.44 8.61
C ALA A 88 -2.88 3.65 7.31
N ARG A 89 -2.80 2.32 7.38
CA ARG A 89 -2.83 1.45 6.18
C ARG A 89 -3.78 0.27 6.30
N ILE A 90 -4.53 0.01 5.22
CA ILE A 90 -5.24 -1.24 4.97
C ILE A 90 -4.67 -1.84 3.68
N GLY A 91 -3.80 -2.84 3.77
CA GLY A 91 -3.20 -3.53 2.61
C GLY A 91 -2.25 -2.66 1.77
N SER A 92 -1.11 -3.25 1.36
CA SER A 92 -0.14 -2.67 0.40
C SER A 92 1.07 -3.60 0.27
N ILE A 93 1.79 -3.58 -0.84
CA ILE A 93 3.13 -4.18 -0.92
C ILE A 93 4.19 -3.09 -1.13
N ASP A 94 5.18 -3.01 -0.25
CA ASP A 94 6.36 -2.14 -0.42
C ASP A 94 7.63 -3.00 -0.62
N VAL A 95 8.35 -2.82 -1.72
CA VAL A 95 9.62 -3.51 -2.02
C VAL A 95 10.74 -2.51 -2.24
N GLU A 96 11.80 -2.58 -1.44
CA GLU A 96 12.91 -1.62 -1.46
C GLU A 96 14.28 -2.31 -1.53
N ASN A 97 15.18 -1.81 -2.39
CA ASN A 97 16.56 -2.28 -2.54
C ASN A 97 16.69 -3.81 -2.69
N SER A 98 15.73 -4.45 -3.36
CA SER A 98 15.52 -5.90 -3.34
C SER A 98 15.45 -6.52 -4.73
N THR A 99 15.57 -7.86 -4.80
CA THR A 99 15.31 -8.64 -6.01
C THR A 99 14.15 -9.59 -5.77
N VAL A 100 13.14 -9.58 -6.65
CA VAL A 100 12.00 -10.51 -6.60
C VAL A 100 11.93 -11.25 -7.93
N ASN A 101 12.08 -12.58 -7.88
CA ASN A 101 12.08 -13.48 -9.02
C ASN A 101 10.72 -14.19 -9.16
N GLY A 102 9.67 -13.38 -9.30
CA GLY A 102 8.28 -13.79 -9.45
C GLY A 102 7.38 -12.57 -9.60
N ALA A 103 6.05 -12.78 -9.64
CA ALA A 103 5.09 -11.68 -9.68
C ALA A 103 4.87 -11.05 -8.29
N ILE A 104 4.50 -9.77 -8.26
CA ILE A 104 3.95 -9.07 -7.09
C ILE A 104 2.44 -8.94 -7.25
N THR A 105 1.67 -9.40 -6.26
CA THR A 105 0.20 -9.36 -6.26
C THR A 105 -0.31 -8.78 -4.95
N ASN A 106 -0.79 -7.53 -4.95
CA ASN A 106 -1.51 -6.94 -3.83
C ASN A 106 -3.02 -7.00 -4.09
N ILE A 107 -3.79 -7.60 -3.19
CA ILE A 107 -5.26 -7.58 -3.22
C ILE A 107 -5.75 -6.97 -1.91
N THR A 108 -6.54 -5.91 -1.99
CA THR A 108 -7.07 -5.19 -0.83
C THR A 108 -8.56 -4.96 -0.98
N THR A 109 -9.33 -5.37 0.03
CA THR A 109 -10.76 -5.08 0.17
C THR A 109 -11.00 -4.37 1.50
N ALA A 110 -11.57 -3.17 1.46
CA ALA A 110 -11.98 -2.40 2.63
C ALA A 110 -13.47 -2.05 2.55
N THR A 111 -14.24 -2.49 3.54
CA THR A 111 -15.69 -2.23 3.64
C THR A 111 -15.98 -1.54 4.98
N ALA A 112 -16.69 -0.41 4.95
CA ALA A 112 -17.05 0.36 6.15
C ALA A 112 -15.85 0.63 7.11
N SER A 113 -14.65 0.83 6.55
CA SER A 113 -13.39 0.93 7.29
C SER A 113 -12.73 2.29 7.03
N PRO A 114 -13.34 3.41 7.49
CA PRO A 114 -12.85 4.76 7.25
C PRO A 114 -11.50 5.01 7.93
N ILE A 115 -10.70 5.88 7.32
CA ILE A 115 -9.44 6.38 7.88
C ILE A 115 -9.59 7.86 8.19
N SER A 116 -9.32 8.27 9.42
CA SER A 116 -9.35 9.66 9.87
C SER A 116 -8.00 10.05 10.47
N ILE A 117 -7.42 11.16 10.02
CA ILE A 117 -6.13 11.66 10.52
C ILE A 117 -6.21 13.17 10.79
N VAL A 118 -5.87 13.60 11.99
CA VAL A 118 -5.62 15.01 12.34
C VAL A 118 -4.10 15.17 12.46
N GLY A 119 -3.50 16.11 11.73
CA GLY A 119 -2.20 15.84 11.11
C GLY A 119 -0.92 16.17 11.88
N ASN A 120 0.10 16.53 11.08
CA ASN A 120 1.56 16.35 11.23
C ASN A 120 2.06 15.00 10.65
N SER A 121 2.94 15.12 9.62
CA SER A 121 3.54 14.10 8.73
C SER A 121 2.66 12.90 8.31
N SER A 122 1.41 13.14 7.88
CA SER A 122 0.37 12.11 7.67
C SER A 122 0.45 11.21 6.42
N THR A 123 -0.10 10.00 6.51
CA THR A 123 -0.45 9.11 5.38
C THR A 123 -1.69 8.27 5.72
N GLY A 124 -2.71 8.26 4.87
CA GLY A 124 -3.84 7.31 4.88
C GLY A 124 -3.88 6.53 3.58
N TYR A 125 -3.86 5.20 3.63
CA TYR A 125 -3.68 4.36 2.45
C TYR A 125 -4.57 3.11 2.51
N ILE A 126 -5.31 2.82 1.44
CA ILE A 126 -6.07 1.58 1.28
C ILE A 126 -5.60 0.92 -0.01
N GLY A 127 -4.79 -0.14 0.08
CA GLY A 127 -4.31 -0.93 -1.06
C GLY A 127 -3.31 -0.22 -1.97
N GLY A 128 -2.49 -0.99 -2.68
CA GLY A 128 -1.51 -0.49 -3.64
C GLY A 128 -0.19 -1.26 -3.62
N ALA A 129 0.74 -0.89 -4.50
CA ALA A 129 2.09 -1.46 -4.51
C ALA A 129 3.18 -0.41 -4.80
N SER A 130 4.35 -0.57 -4.19
CA SER A 130 5.53 0.27 -4.37
C SER A 130 6.77 -0.59 -4.61
N VAL A 131 7.55 -0.26 -5.64
CA VAL A 131 8.83 -0.91 -5.96
C VAL A 131 9.91 0.15 -6.18
N LEU A 132 10.85 0.24 -5.24
CA LEU A 132 11.90 1.27 -5.18
C LEU A 132 13.30 0.63 -5.23
N ASN A 133 14.19 1.17 -6.07
CA ASN A 133 15.60 0.77 -6.18
C ASN A 133 15.80 -0.77 -6.36
N SER A 134 14.88 -1.43 -7.07
CA SER A 134 14.72 -2.90 -7.03
C SER A 134 14.66 -3.52 -8.43
N THR A 135 14.90 -4.83 -8.51
CA THR A 135 14.69 -5.64 -9.72
C THR A 135 13.55 -6.63 -9.51
N LEU A 136 12.57 -6.62 -10.41
CA LEU A 136 11.44 -7.55 -10.43
C LEU A 136 11.47 -8.36 -11.73
N ASN A 137 11.61 -9.67 -11.61
CA ASN A 137 11.50 -10.62 -12.73
C ASN A 137 10.09 -11.21 -12.77
N GLY A 138 9.10 -10.35 -13.00
CA GLY A 138 7.68 -10.68 -13.07
C GLY A 138 6.82 -9.42 -13.23
N ALA A 139 5.50 -9.61 -13.23
CA ALA A 139 4.52 -8.53 -13.28
C ALA A 139 4.19 -7.96 -11.89
N ILE A 140 3.66 -6.74 -11.85
CA ILE A 140 3.00 -6.16 -10.68
C ILE A 140 1.49 -6.10 -10.97
N THR A 141 0.69 -6.62 -10.05
CA THR A 141 -0.77 -6.48 -10.05
C THR A 141 -1.23 -5.96 -8.70
N SER A 142 -1.86 -4.78 -8.69
CA SER A 142 -2.55 -4.20 -7.54
C SER A 142 -4.04 -4.18 -7.82
N ILE A 143 -4.83 -4.80 -6.95
CA ILE A 143 -6.30 -4.76 -6.98
C ILE A 143 -6.78 -4.18 -5.65
N THR A 144 -7.48 -3.05 -5.72
CA THR A 144 -8.03 -2.37 -4.55
C THR A 144 -9.52 -2.15 -4.71
N THR A 145 -10.30 -2.59 -3.72
CA THR A 145 -11.73 -2.31 -3.61
C THR A 145 -12.00 -1.62 -2.27
N ALA A 146 -12.52 -0.39 -2.32
CA ALA A 146 -12.97 0.36 -1.16
C ALA A 146 -14.47 0.65 -1.28
N SER A 147 -15.24 0.24 -0.28
CA SER A 147 -16.66 0.55 -0.13
C SER A 147 -16.90 1.22 1.22
N GLU A 148 -17.60 2.35 1.24
CA GLU A 148 -17.95 3.10 2.47
C GLU A 148 -16.73 3.37 3.39
N SER A 149 -15.55 3.51 2.80
CA SER A 149 -14.27 3.62 3.51
C SER A 149 -13.58 4.95 3.17
N PRO A 150 -14.18 6.09 3.56
CA PRO A 150 -13.62 7.41 3.28
C PRO A 150 -12.27 7.62 3.98
N ILE A 151 -11.43 8.45 3.36
CA ILE A 151 -10.15 8.90 3.94
C ILE A 151 -10.27 10.40 4.21
N SER A 152 -10.16 10.79 5.48
CA SER A 152 -10.24 12.19 5.93
C SER A 152 -8.93 12.60 6.59
N ILE A 153 -8.30 13.68 6.11
CA ILE A 153 -7.00 14.16 6.65
C ILE A 153 -6.99 15.67 6.87
N VAL A 154 -6.75 16.08 8.11
CA VAL A 154 -6.62 17.49 8.52
C VAL A 154 -5.15 17.80 8.86
N GLY A 155 -4.32 17.78 7.82
CA GLY A 155 -3.27 18.78 7.65
C GLY A 155 -1.86 18.54 8.19
N ASN A 156 -0.87 18.64 7.28
CA ASN A 156 0.60 18.53 7.46
C ASN A 156 1.07 17.07 7.51
N ASN A 157 2.15 16.67 6.83
CA ASN A 157 2.36 16.91 5.40
C ASN A 157 1.72 15.70 4.70
N SER A 158 0.59 15.90 4.02
CA SER A 158 -0.45 14.87 3.94
C SER A 158 -0.44 13.99 2.68
N SER A 159 -0.87 12.74 2.81
CA SER A 159 -1.16 11.83 1.69
C SER A 159 -2.40 10.98 1.98
N GLY A 160 -3.32 10.88 1.02
CA GLY A 160 -4.46 9.96 1.02
C GLY A 160 -4.50 9.17 -0.29
N SER A 161 -4.56 7.83 -0.26
CA SER A 161 -4.80 7.05 -1.48
C SER A 161 -5.75 5.88 -1.26
N ILE A 162 -6.55 5.60 -2.28
CA ILE A 162 -7.19 4.31 -2.48
C ILE A 162 -6.53 3.70 -3.72
N GLY A 163 -5.76 2.63 -3.56
CA GLY A 163 -5.05 1.94 -4.62
C GLY A 163 -3.85 2.71 -5.19
N GLY A 164 -3.38 2.26 -6.34
CA GLY A 164 -2.26 2.81 -7.09
C GLY A 164 -0.98 1.97 -7.02
N VAL A 165 -0.14 2.10 -8.05
CA VAL A 165 1.19 1.47 -8.15
C VAL A 165 2.28 2.50 -8.39
N THR A 166 3.37 2.43 -7.62
CA THR A 166 4.57 3.25 -7.81
C THR A 166 5.80 2.38 -8.12
N VAL A 167 6.57 2.77 -9.14
CA VAL A 167 7.82 2.13 -9.55
C VAL A 167 8.89 3.22 -9.69
N GLN A 168 9.96 3.15 -8.90
CA GLN A 168 11.00 4.17 -8.88
C GLN A 168 12.41 3.57 -8.87
N ASN A 169 13.29 4.08 -9.74
CA ASN A 169 14.68 3.62 -9.92
C ASN A 169 14.80 2.08 -10.05
N ALA A 170 13.84 1.46 -10.72
CA ALA A 170 13.66 0.00 -10.71
C ALA A 170 13.62 -0.60 -12.11
N ARG A 171 13.90 -1.91 -12.20
CA ARG A 171 13.74 -2.71 -13.43
C ARG A 171 12.64 -3.73 -13.24
N ILE A 172 11.56 -3.61 -14.00
CA ILE A 172 10.43 -4.53 -14.01
C ILE A 172 10.43 -5.30 -15.33
N ASN A 173 10.60 -6.63 -15.27
CA ASN A 173 10.53 -7.52 -16.41
C ASN A 173 9.14 -8.18 -16.49
N GLY A 174 8.11 -7.34 -16.67
CA GLY A 174 6.71 -7.74 -16.74
C GLY A 174 5.80 -6.52 -16.87
N ALA A 175 4.48 -6.77 -16.96
CA ALA A 175 3.47 -5.73 -16.96
C ALA A 175 3.28 -5.12 -15.56
N VAL A 176 2.73 -3.90 -15.49
CA VAL A 176 2.33 -3.24 -14.24
C VAL A 176 0.87 -2.85 -14.37
N THR A 177 0.03 -3.38 -13.47
CA THR A 177 -1.42 -3.22 -13.50
C THR A 177 -1.94 -2.69 -12.17
N ASP A 178 -2.60 -1.53 -12.19
CA ASP A 178 -3.49 -1.07 -11.10
C ASP A 178 -4.95 -1.25 -11.51
N ILE A 179 -5.74 -1.84 -10.61
CA ILE A 179 -7.20 -1.94 -10.70
C ILE A 179 -7.77 -1.41 -9.40
N THR A 180 -8.38 -0.23 -9.45
CA THR A 180 -8.93 0.44 -8.28
C THR A 180 -10.43 0.68 -8.44
N THR A 181 -11.23 0.24 -7.47
CA THR A 181 -12.67 0.53 -7.36
C THR A 181 -12.96 1.22 -6.03
N ALA A 182 -13.56 2.42 -6.09
CA ALA A 182 -13.92 3.21 -4.91
C ALA A 182 -15.40 3.62 -4.94
N THR A 183 -16.21 2.99 -4.09
CA THR A 183 -17.65 3.26 -3.93
C THR A 183 -17.93 3.94 -2.59
N ALA A 184 -18.65 5.06 -2.58
CA ALA A 184 -18.98 5.83 -1.37
C ALA A 184 -17.79 6.08 -0.41
N SER A 185 -16.58 6.20 -0.97
CA SER A 185 -15.31 6.28 -0.25
C SER A 185 -14.57 7.57 -0.62
N PRO A 186 -15.13 8.76 -0.32
CA PRO A 186 -14.48 10.04 -0.63
C PRO A 186 -13.13 10.19 0.05
N ILE A 187 -12.23 10.93 -0.61
CA ILE A 187 -10.98 11.39 0.00
C ILE A 187 -11.11 12.89 0.25
N SER A 188 -10.97 13.32 1.50
CA SER A 188 -11.07 14.72 1.93
C SER A 188 -9.79 15.15 2.65
N ILE A 189 -9.10 16.18 2.15
CA ILE A 189 -7.83 16.65 2.76
C ILE A 189 -7.76 18.18 2.79
N VAL A 190 -7.51 18.80 3.94
CA VAL A 190 -7.46 20.27 4.04
C VAL A 190 -6.21 20.76 4.80
N GLY A 191 -5.04 20.62 4.14
CA GLY A 191 -3.83 21.46 4.32
C GLY A 191 -2.96 21.30 5.58
N ASN A 192 -1.66 20.98 5.55
CA ASN A 192 -0.68 21.23 4.49
C ASN A 192 0.03 19.98 3.92
N GLY A 193 0.86 20.16 2.88
CA GLY A 193 1.64 19.14 2.16
C GLY A 193 0.85 18.18 1.24
N SER A 194 -0.44 18.47 0.95
CA SER A 194 -1.44 17.46 0.57
C SER A 194 -1.28 16.72 -0.77
N SER A 195 -1.67 15.43 -0.76
CA SER A 195 -1.80 14.52 -1.91
C SER A 195 -3.07 13.67 -1.75
N ALA A 196 -3.87 13.49 -2.79
CA ALA A 196 -5.02 12.58 -2.84
C ALA A 196 -5.09 11.84 -4.19
N SER A 197 -5.19 10.52 -4.15
CA SER A 197 -5.32 9.67 -5.35
C SER A 197 -6.38 8.59 -5.20
N VAL A 198 -7.11 8.32 -6.28
CA VAL A 198 -7.88 7.08 -6.42
C VAL A 198 -7.33 6.35 -7.64
N GLY A 199 -6.60 5.28 -7.41
CA GLY A 199 -5.82 4.55 -8.42
C GLY A 199 -4.69 5.37 -9.03
N GLY A 200 -4.01 4.76 -10.00
CA GLY A 200 -2.96 5.38 -10.80
C GLY A 200 -1.68 4.55 -10.86
N THR A 201 -0.92 4.67 -11.95
CA THR A 201 0.41 4.04 -12.06
C THR A 201 1.48 5.11 -12.29
N ALA A 202 2.44 5.22 -11.37
CA ALA A 202 3.59 6.12 -11.48
C ALA A 202 4.88 5.33 -11.69
N VAL A 203 5.61 5.63 -12.76
CA VAL A 203 6.92 5.05 -13.11
C VAL A 203 7.92 6.18 -13.26
N THR A 204 9.05 6.14 -12.55
CA THR A 204 10.05 7.21 -12.57
C THR A 204 11.47 6.66 -12.53
N GLY A 205 12.33 7.07 -13.47
CA GLY A 205 13.72 6.63 -13.54
C GLY A 205 13.88 5.12 -13.69
N SER A 206 12.89 4.46 -14.30
CA SER A 206 12.69 3.01 -14.25
C SER A 206 12.44 2.42 -15.63
N THR A 207 12.80 1.15 -15.84
CA THR A 207 12.46 0.40 -17.06
C THR A 207 11.39 -0.63 -16.78
N VAL A 208 10.26 -0.56 -17.48
CA VAL A 208 9.19 -1.58 -17.44
C VAL A 208 9.11 -2.27 -18.80
N ASN A 209 9.46 -3.56 -18.84
CA ASN A 209 9.43 -4.38 -20.05
C ASN A 209 8.08 -5.11 -20.16
N GLY A 210 7.01 -4.33 -20.27
CA GLY A 210 5.63 -4.81 -20.33
C GLY A 210 4.65 -3.65 -20.42
N ALA A 211 3.35 -3.96 -20.53
CA ALA A 211 2.30 -2.94 -20.56
C ALA A 211 2.15 -2.26 -19.20
N LEU A 212 1.85 -0.97 -19.22
CA LEU A 212 1.31 -0.24 -18.07
C LEU A 212 -0.21 -0.16 -18.22
N THR A 213 -0.94 -0.64 -17.22
CA THR A 213 -2.41 -0.67 -17.21
C THR A 213 -2.91 -0.01 -15.94
N ASN A 214 -3.89 0.89 -16.08
CA ASN A 214 -4.61 1.48 -14.96
C ASN A 214 -6.10 1.45 -15.25
N ILE A 215 -6.88 0.77 -14.41
CA ILE A 215 -8.34 0.76 -14.45
C ILE A 215 -8.83 1.37 -13.14
N THR A 216 -9.60 2.47 -13.23
CA THR A 216 -10.08 3.20 -12.06
C THR A 216 -11.58 3.45 -12.17
N THR A 217 -12.35 2.88 -11.25
CA THR A 217 -13.82 3.01 -11.17
C THR A 217 -14.18 3.77 -9.91
N VAL A 218 -14.90 4.89 -10.04
CA VAL A 218 -15.20 5.81 -8.92
C VAL A 218 -16.69 6.15 -8.91
N THR A 219 -17.39 5.75 -7.84
CA THR A 219 -18.85 5.94 -7.70
C THR A 219 -19.17 6.58 -6.36
N GLY A 220 -19.64 7.83 -6.35
CA GLY A 220 -19.98 8.54 -5.10
C GLY A 220 -18.79 8.81 -4.18
N SER A 221 -17.56 8.79 -4.71
CA SER A 221 -16.31 8.94 -3.96
C SER A 221 -15.54 10.19 -4.42
N PRO A 222 -16.05 11.42 -4.17
CA PRO A 222 -15.36 12.64 -4.57
C PRO A 222 -13.99 12.76 -3.91
N VAL A 223 -13.03 13.30 -4.66
CA VAL A 223 -11.71 13.71 -4.15
C VAL A 223 -11.75 15.22 -3.93
N THR A 224 -11.74 15.62 -2.66
CA THR A 224 -11.82 17.02 -2.22
C THR A 224 -10.52 17.40 -1.52
N ILE A 225 -9.85 18.45 -1.98
CA ILE A 225 -8.70 19.03 -1.29
C ILE A 225 -8.83 20.55 -1.22
N LEU A 226 -8.48 21.19 -0.11
CA LEU A 226 -8.39 22.66 -0.08
C LEU A 226 -7.18 23.26 0.67
N GLY A 227 -5.98 22.92 0.18
CA GLY A 227 -4.74 23.74 0.24
C GLY A 227 -3.99 23.75 1.58
N ASN A 228 -2.67 23.64 1.65
CA ASN A 228 -1.61 23.59 0.62
C ASN A 228 -0.95 22.17 0.57
N ARG A 229 -0.05 21.79 -0.34
CA ARG A 229 0.26 22.29 -1.69
C ARG A 229 -0.24 21.19 -2.65
N SER A 230 -1.55 21.07 -2.68
CA SER A 230 -2.37 19.93 -3.10
C SER A 230 -2.00 19.26 -4.42
N VAL A 231 -2.11 17.93 -4.47
CA VAL A 231 -2.27 17.15 -5.71
C VAL A 231 -3.50 16.26 -5.59
N GLY A 232 -4.43 16.31 -6.54
CA GLY A 232 -5.63 15.46 -6.59
C GLY A 232 -5.73 14.77 -7.96
N VAL A 233 -5.79 13.43 -7.97
CA VAL A 233 -5.77 12.62 -9.20
C VAL A 233 -6.78 11.46 -9.09
N ILE A 234 -7.43 11.11 -10.20
CA ILE A 234 -8.23 9.89 -10.33
C ILE A 234 -7.70 9.10 -11.52
N GLY A 235 -7.03 7.99 -11.23
CA GLY A 235 -6.41 7.10 -12.20
C GLY A 235 -5.30 7.73 -13.05
N GLY A 236 -5.00 7.06 -14.16
CA GLY A 236 -4.00 7.50 -15.13
C GLY A 236 -2.64 6.81 -14.98
N ILE A 237 -1.73 7.11 -15.91
CA ILE A 237 -0.39 6.54 -15.97
C ILE A 237 0.60 7.68 -16.20
N ILE A 238 1.64 7.75 -15.38
CA ILE A 238 2.75 8.71 -15.49
C ILE A 238 4.02 7.89 -15.60
N ALA A 239 4.74 7.99 -16.73
CA ALA A 239 6.05 7.35 -16.92
C ALA A 239 7.09 8.41 -17.32
N LYS A 240 8.21 8.46 -16.60
CA LYS A 240 9.31 9.44 -16.77
C LYS A 240 10.69 8.83 -16.51
#